data_AF-A0A6N7FSV1-F1
#
_entry.id   AF-A0A6N7FSV1-F1
#
_cell.length_a   1.000
_cell.length_b   1.000
_cell.length_c   1.000
_cell.angle_alpha   90.00
_cell.angle_beta   90.00
_cell.angle_gamma   90.00
#
_symmetry.space_group_name_H-M   'P 1'
#
loop_
_entity.id
_entity.type
_entity.pdbx_description
1 polymer ?
#
loop_
_entity_poly.entity_id
_entity_poly.type
_entity_poly.pdbx_seq_one_letter_code
_entity_poly.pdbx_strand_id
1 'polypeptide(L)'
;MAATDSAGLRPGRLVVATLLIGDENFDRSVVLLLDHDEAGSVGVVLNRPTALAVSVALPDWGELADEPAVLYEGGPVQAGSVLALGRAGGSAPTTGGAPLDSGLATVDLTLPPEALGGE
;
A
#
# COMPACT_ATOMS: atom_id res chain seq x y z
N MET A 1 -27.35 2.47 -1.55
CA MET A 1 -26.89 1.56 -0.49
C MET A 1 -26.50 0.25 -1.14
N ALA A 2 -25.32 0.21 -1.76
CA ALA A 2 -24.79 -1.04 -2.30
C ALA A 2 -24.23 -1.82 -1.11
N ALA A 3 -24.91 -2.92 -0.76
CA ALA A 3 -24.36 -3.90 0.14
C ALA A 3 -23.17 -4.55 -0.59
N THR A 4 -21.95 -4.13 -0.26
CA THR A 4 -20.77 -4.89 -0.61
C THR A 4 -20.82 -6.16 0.21
N ASP A 5 -21.00 -7.28 -0.47
CA ASP A 5 -20.87 -8.61 0.10
C ASP A 5 -19.49 -8.75 0.76
N SER A 6 -19.47 -8.89 2.09
CA SER A 6 -18.25 -9.09 2.88
C SER A 6 -17.51 -10.37 2.46
N ALA A 7 -18.19 -11.30 1.75
CA ALA A 7 -17.61 -12.57 1.30
C ALA A 7 -16.49 -12.42 0.25
N GLY A 8 -16.18 -11.20 -0.22
CA GLY A 8 -15.14 -10.94 -1.21
C GLY A 8 -13.92 -10.15 -0.72
N LEU A 9 -13.93 -9.65 0.53
CA LEU A 9 -12.86 -8.84 1.09
C LEU A 9 -11.72 -9.74 1.56
N ARG A 10 -10.53 -9.52 1.00
CA ARG A 10 -9.29 -10.20 1.41
C ARG A 10 -8.08 -9.33 1.03
N PRO A 11 -6.92 -9.54 1.68
CA PRO A 11 -5.69 -8.87 1.31
C PRO A 11 -5.41 -8.95 -0.19
N GLY A 12 -4.81 -7.92 -0.78
CA GLY A 12 -4.50 -7.85 -2.21
C GLY A 12 -5.66 -7.38 -3.11
N ARG A 13 -6.88 -7.24 -2.58
CA ARG A 13 -8.02 -6.68 -3.34
C ARG A 13 -8.02 -5.15 -3.31
N LEU A 14 -8.50 -4.56 -4.41
CA LEU A 14 -8.74 -3.13 -4.51
C LEU A 14 -10.19 -2.81 -4.19
N VAL A 15 -10.41 -1.84 -3.32
CA VAL A 15 -11.70 -1.24 -3.02
C VAL A 15 -11.73 0.14 -3.67
N VAL A 16 -12.64 0.33 -4.62
CA VAL A 16 -12.78 1.59 -5.34
C VAL A 16 -13.95 2.36 -4.75
N ALA A 17 -13.64 3.52 -4.15
CA ALA A 17 -14.66 4.38 -3.59
C ALA A 17 -15.49 5.02 -4.71
N THR A 18 -16.81 4.98 -4.55
CA THR A 18 -17.74 5.66 -5.45
C THR A 18 -17.99 7.09 -4.97
N LEU A 19 -18.33 7.99 -5.90
CA LEU A 19 -18.54 9.43 -5.67
C LEU A 19 -19.55 9.78 -4.55
N LEU A 20 -20.34 8.82 -4.08
CA LEU A 20 -21.43 9.03 -3.12
C LEU A 20 -21.06 8.71 -1.67
N ILE A 21 -19.79 8.37 -1.38
CA ILE A 21 -19.35 7.96 -0.04
C ILE A 21 -19.38 9.12 0.97
N GLY A 22 -19.27 10.37 0.51
CA GLY A 22 -19.46 11.57 1.34
C GLY A 22 -18.39 11.81 2.41
N ASP A 23 -17.44 10.88 2.58
CA ASP A 23 -16.28 11.00 3.44
C ASP A 23 -15.07 11.50 2.64
N GLU A 24 -14.49 12.62 3.07
CA GLU A 24 -13.33 13.25 2.43
C GLU A 24 -12.10 12.33 2.37
N ASN A 25 -11.94 11.44 3.35
CA ASN A 25 -10.82 10.51 3.40
C ASN A 25 -10.89 9.45 2.29
N PHE A 26 -12.08 9.21 1.74
CA PHE A 26 -12.31 8.17 0.74
C PHE A 26 -12.88 8.69 -0.56
N ASP A 27 -13.13 9.99 -0.72
CA ASP A 27 -13.60 10.52 -2.00
C ASP A 27 -12.62 10.16 -3.13
N ARG A 28 -13.17 9.49 -4.16
CA ARG A 28 -12.45 8.97 -5.33
C ARG A 28 -11.21 8.14 -5.02
N SER A 29 -11.11 7.51 -3.85
CA SER A 29 -9.94 6.73 -3.47
C SER A 29 -9.95 5.33 -4.10
N VAL A 30 -8.74 4.84 -4.39
CA VAL A 30 -8.48 3.43 -4.70
C VAL A 30 -7.67 2.87 -3.53
N VAL A 31 -8.30 2.00 -2.74
CA VAL A 31 -7.71 1.43 -1.52
C VAL A 31 -7.24 0.01 -1.79
N LEU A 32 -5.98 -0.30 -1.50
CA LEU A 32 -5.48 -1.67 -1.44
C LEU A 32 -5.68 -2.24 -0.04
N LEU A 33 -6.36 -3.38 0.06
CA LEU A 33 -6.50 -4.10 1.33
C LEU A 33 -5.20 -4.84 1.66
N LEU A 34 -4.67 -4.57 2.84
CA LEU A 34 -3.49 -5.21 3.40
C LEU A 34 -3.87 -6.32 4.38
N ASP A 35 -4.95 -6.13 5.13
CA ASP A 35 -5.48 -7.10 6.07
C ASP A 35 -7.01 -7.05 6.15
N HIS A 36 -7.65 -8.16 6.45
CA HIS A 36 -9.09 -8.26 6.67
C HIS A 36 -9.44 -9.43 7.59
N ASP A 37 -10.04 -9.13 8.73
CA ASP A 37 -10.51 -10.11 9.71
C ASP A 37 -11.85 -9.69 10.34
N GLU A 38 -12.28 -10.40 11.39
CA GLU A 38 -13.51 -10.07 12.12
C GLU A 38 -13.44 -8.73 12.87
N ALA A 39 -12.24 -8.21 13.17
CA ALA A 39 -12.04 -6.95 13.85
C ALA A 39 -12.09 -5.76 12.88
N GLY A 40 -11.79 -5.98 11.59
CA GLY A 40 -11.97 -4.96 10.56
C GLY A 40 -11.09 -5.17 9.33
N SER A 41 -10.79 -4.06 8.65
CA SER A 41 -9.95 -4.06 7.45
C SER A 41 -8.87 -3.00 7.58
N VAL A 42 -7.66 -3.35 7.17
CA VAL A 42 -6.56 -2.42 7.01
C VAL A 42 -6.29 -2.26 5.52
N GLY A 43 -6.17 -1.01 5.07
CA GLY A 43 -5.84 -0.73 3.69
C GLY A 43 -5.17 0.63 3.52
N VAL A 44 -4.57 0.83 2.34
CA VAL A 44 -3.85 2.06 1.99
C VAL A 44 -4.35 2.63 0.67
N VAL A 45 -4.49 3.95 0.60
CA VAL A 45 -4.91 4.67 -0.60
C VAL A 45 -3.73 4.77 -1.59
N LEU A 46 -3.96 4.36 -2.84
CA LEU A 46 -2.92 4.30 -3.88
C LEU A 46 -2.90 5.50 -4.84
N ASN A 47 -3.92 6.35 -4.84
CA ASN A 47 -4.13 7.38 -5.87
C ASN A 47 -4.13 8.81 -5.32
N ARG A 48 -3.42 9.04 -4.22
CA ARG A 48 -3.24 10.37 -3.61
C ARG A 48 -1.74 10.70 -3.47
N PRO A 49 -1.06 11.02 -4.59
CA PRO A 49 0.34 11.42 -4.54
C PRO A 49 0.50 12.75 -3.78
N THR A 50 1.55 12.87 -2.99
CA THR A 50 1.93 14.12 -2.32
C THR A 50 3.02 14.84 -3.13
N ALA A 51 3.48 15.99 -2.63
CA ALA A 51 4.63 16.70 -3.19
C ALA A 51 5.98 16.26 -2.58
N LEU A 52 5.97 15.37 -1.58
CA LEU A 52 7.19 14.96 -0.86
C LEU A 52 7.86 13.80 -1.61
N ALA A 53 9.04 14.04 -2.17
CA ALA A 53 9.81 13.01 -2.88
C ALA A 53 10.26 11.88 -1.94
N VAL A 54 10.27 10.64 -2.45
CA VAL A 54 10.76 9.47 -1.69
C VAL A 54 12.21 9.69 -1.27
N SER A 55 13.07 10.18 -2.16
CA SER A 55 14.48 10.45 -1.85
C SER A 55 14.71 11.51 -0.75
N VAL A 56 13.71 12.34 -0.45
CA VAL A 56 13.78 13.31 0.65
C VAL A 56 13.40 12.66 1.98
N ALA A 57 12.38 11.79 1.99
CA ALA A 57 11.89 11.12 3.19
C ALA A 57 12.68 9.84 3.54
N LEU A 58 13.11 9.11 2.52
CA LEU A 58 13.81 7.82 2.57
C LEU A 58 14.95 7.84 1.53
N PRO A 59 16.09 8.50 1.83
CA PRO A 59 17.17 8.73 0.86
C PRO A 59 17.69 7.45 0.20
N ASP A 60 17.90 6.39 0.99
CA ASP A 60 18.44 5.12 0.51
C ASP A 60 17.47 4.36 -0.42
N TRP A 61 16.18 4.72 -0.37
CA TRP A 61 15.11 4.07 -1.12
C TRP A 61 14.72 4.82 -2.39
N GLY A 62 15.21 6.05 -2.56
CA GLY A 62 14.78 6.96 -3.63
C GLY A 62 14.99 6.40 -5.04
N GLU A 63 16.08 5.67 -5.28
CA GLU A 63 16.39 5.07 -6.58
C GLU A 63 15.59 3.80 -6.89
N LEU A 64 14.98 3.18 -5.87
CA LEU A 64 14.16 1.98 -6.01
C LEU A 64 12.66 2.28 -6.22
N ALA A 65 12.24 3.52 -5.97
CA ALA A 65 10.85 3.91 -6.08
C ALA A 65 10.42 4.10 -7.54
N ASP A 66 9.32 3.44 -7.92
CA ASP A 66 8.68 3.63 -9.22
C ASP A 66 8.15 5.07 -9.40
N GLU A 67 8.07 5.53 -10.65
CA GLU A 67 7.50 6.85 -10.93
C GLU A 67 5.96 6.90 -10.77
N PRO A 68 5.39 7.98 -10.19
CA PRO A 68 6.11 9.11 -9.62
C PRO A 68 6.70 8.76 -8.23
N ALA A 69 8.00 9.00 -8.07
CA ALA A 69 8.75 8.69 -6.85
C ALA A 69 8.50 9.70 -5.71
N VAL A 70 7.24 9.83 -5.33
CA VAL A 70 6.74 10.67 -4.22
C VAL A 70 6.03 9.80 -3.18
N LEU A 71 5.94 10.29 -1.95
CA LEU A 71 5.09 9.66 -0.94
C LEU A 71 3.61 9.83 -1.33
N TYR A 72 2.82 8.85 -0.95
CA TYR A 72 1.38 8.85 -1.12
C TYR A 72 0.71 8.99 0.24
N GLU A 73 -0.38 9.74 0.30
CA GLU A 73 -1.21 9.80 1.49
C GLU A 73 -1.99 8.48 1.60
N GLY A 74 -1.51 7.57 2.45
CA GLY A 74 -2.08 6.22 2.59
C GLY A 74 -3.45 6.17 3.28
N GLY A 75 -3.84 7.23 3.98
CA GLY A 75 -5.11 7.32 4.72
C GLY A 75 -4.97 8.16 6.00
N PRO A 76 -6.07 8.37 6.74
CA PRO A 76 -6.08 9.28 7.90
C PRO A 76 -5.39 8.69 9.14
N VAL A 77 -5.14 7.37 9.15
CA VAL A 77 -4.59 6.66 10.32
C VAL A 77 -3.07 6.60 10.22
N GLN A 78 -2.38 6.93 11.32
CA GLN A 78 -0.92 6.87 11.43
C GLN A 78 -0.16 7.66 10.34
N ALA A 79 -0.56 8.91 10.09
CA ALA A 79 0.08 9.79 9.10
C ALA A 79 1.59 10.05 9.29
N GLY A 80 2.17 9.69 10.44
CA GLY A 80 3.61 9.77 10.71
C GLY A 80 4.41 8.50 10.39
N SER A 81 3.75 7.44 9.92
CA SER A 81 4.37 6.16 9.58
C SER A 81 4.42 5.98 8.07
N VAL A 82 5.48 5.33 7.57
CA VAL A 82 5.60 5.00 6.15
C VAL A 82 5.47 3.49 5.97
N LEU A 83 4.68 3.10 4.97
CA LEU A 83 4.57 1.75 4.47
C LEU A 83 5.02 1.74 3.02
N ALA A 84 5.84 0.76 2.66
CA ALA A 84 6.24 0.54 1.27
C ALA A 84 5.58 -0.72 0.71
N LEU A 85 5.23 -0.65 -0.57
CA LEU A 85 4.67 -1.74 -1.36
C LEU A 85 5.64 -2.04 -2.50
N GLY A 86 5.90 -3.32 -2.75
CA GLY A 86 6.73 -3.79 -3.83
C GLY A 86 6.07 -4.93 -4.60
N ARG A 87 6.61 -5.26 -5.77
CA ARG A 87 6.24 -6.48 -6.51
C ARG A 87 7.24 -7.58 -6.18
N ALA A 88 6.76 -8.74 -5.78
CA ALA A 88 7.60 -9.93 -5.62
C ALA A 88 7.89 -10.53 -7.01
N GLY A 89 9.15 -10.49 -7.45
CA GLY A 89 9.59 -11.17 -8.66
C GLY A 89 9.63 -12.69 -8.45
N GLY A 90 8.68 -13.43 -9.03
CA GLY A 90 8.70 -14.90 -9.03
C GLY A 90 8.63 -15.58 -7.65
N SER A 91 9.02 -16.85 -7.59
CA SER A 91 8.95 -17.73 -6.40
C SER A 91 10.00 -17.43 -5.31
N ALA A 92 10.54 -16.20 -5.26
CA ALA A 92 11.41 -15.80 -4.19
C ALA A 92 10.56 -15.43 -2.96
N PRO A 93 10.89 -15.93 -1.76
CA PRO A 93 10.27 -15.43 -0.54
C PRO A 93 10.53 -13.93 -0.47
N THR A 94 9.49 -13.17 -0.16
CA THR A 94 9.57 -11.73 0.10
C THR A 94 10.46 -11.51 1.31
N THR A 95 11.76 -11.32 1.10
CA THR A 95 12.68 -11.00 2.18
C THR A 95 12.24 -9.67 2.78
N GLY A 96 11.71 -9.73 3.99
CA GLY A 96 11.24 -8.56 4.73
C GLY A 96 9.82 -8.10 4.41
N GLY A 97 8.91 -8.94 3.91
CA GLY A 97 7.57 -8.48 3.52
C GLY A 97 6.44 -9.47 3.74
N ALA A 98 5.25 -8.97 4.08
CA ALA A 98 4.02 -9.78 4.08
C ALA A 98 3.47 -9.87 2.65
N PRO A 99 3.32 -11.09 2.08
CA PRO A 99 2.79 -11.25 0.73
C PRO A 99 1.31 -10.90 0.67
N LEU A 100 0.88 -10.34 -0.47
CA LEU A 100 -0.52 -10.05 -0.81
C LEU A 100 -0.94 -10.89 -2.03
N ASP A 101 -2.23 -11.20 -2.12
CA ASP A 101 -2.85 -11.87 -3.27
C ASP A 101 -2.79 -10.94 -4.50
N SER A 102 -1.70 -10.98 -5.28
CA SER A 102 -1.50 -10.30 -6.58
C SER A 102 -0.04 -10.27 -7.04
N GLY A 103 0.88 -10.87 -6.29
CA GLY A 103 2.32 -10.67 -6.49
C GLY A 103 2.81 -9.31 -5.95
N LEU A 104 1.98 -8.67 -5.11
CA LEU A 104 2.37 -7.53 -4.29
C LEU A 104 2.83 -8.02 -2.92
N ALA A 105 3.67 -7.23 -2.27
CA ALA A 105 4.08 -7.45 -0.90
C ALA A 105 4.34 -6.12 -0.20
N THR A 106 4.19 -6.10 1.12
CA THR A 106 4.76 -5.01 1.91
C THR A 106 6.28 -5.13 1.94
N VAL A 107 6.96 -4.01 2.16
CA VAL A 107 8.42 -3.95 2.26
C VAL A 107 8.80 -3.44 3.65
N ASP A 108 9.66 -4.17 4.34
CA ASP A 108 10.22 -3.77 5.63
C ASP A 108 11.31 -2.73 5.44
N LEU A 109 10.92 -1.47 5.65
CA LEU A 109 11.78 -0.30 5.59
C LEU A 109 12.78 -0.21 6.77
N THR A 110 12.71 -1.12 7.75
CA THR A 110 13.70 -1.19 8.84
C THR A 110 14.98 -1.91 8.41
N LEU A 111 14.90 -2.68 7.33
CA LEU A 111 16.06 -3.28 6.66
C LEU A 111 16.58 -2.30 5.61
N PRO A 112 17.90 -2.31 5.32
CA PRO A 112 18.42 -1.49 4.24
C PRO A 112 18.02 -2.08 2.87
N PRO A 113 17.94 -1.26 1.80
CA PRO A 113 17.43 -1.68 0.50
C PRO A 113 18.21 -2.84 -0.13
N GLU A 114 19.51 -2.95 0.11
CA GLU A 114 20.35 -4.07 -0.33
C GLU A 114 19.93 -5.43 0.26
N ALA A 115 19.18 -5.44 1.36
CA ALA A 115 18.66 -6.67 1.97
C ALA A 115 17.43 -7.24 1.21
N LEU A 116 16.81 -6.47 0.31
CA LEU A 116 15.68 -6.91 -0.50
C LEU A 116 16.05 -7.88 -1.64
N GLY A 117 17.32 -8.24 -1.77
CA GLY A 117 17.88 -8.99 -2.88
C GLY A 117 17.00 -10.12 -3.44
N GLY A 118 16.69 -9.98 -4.72
CA GLY A 118 16.27 -11.04 -5.64
C GLY A 118 16.72 -10.63 -7.05
N GLU A 119 17.68 -11.37 -7.61
CA GLU A 119 17.97 -11.34 -9.06
C GLU A 119 16.83 -11.99 -9.85
#